data_AF-A0A378LVX2-F1
#
_entry.id   AF-A0A378LVX2-F1
#
_cell.length_a   1.000
_cell.length_b   1.000
_cell.length_c   1.000
_cell.angle_alpha   90.00
_cell.angle_beta   90.00
_cell.angle_gamma   90.00
#
_symmetry.space_group_name_H-M   'P 1'
#
loop_
_entity.id
_entity.type
_entity.pdbx_description
1 polymer ?
#
loop_
_entity_poly.entity_id
_entity_poly.type
_entity_poly.pdbx_seq_one_letter_code
_entity_poly.pdbx_strand_id
1 'polypeptide(L)'
;MRKRIVCFLLCTFLLAEKINADIPKDLMFHNEPIDALCFFNFEGKDLDLQHCGLAKEKYLVKGHDSSLLAKGYIGFNWQDPLFPDSAQGYSYYKFFSAGENQYWLYTLNSGGGTGNFTAIHQVKRKNENTLEIKTLTGGDRCNGGLQDVTQYQDQLRFSQNLTAYDLLALASTSEPTVKAYDDLAACAICCVADAFYELDANAQLKLRYVDLGNIKDAKELPEQGALQPCFNQLLTSYIQAGKTKLTQDILHEFALKFEKTCKESK
;
A
#
# COMPACT_ATOMS: atom_id res chain seq x y z
N MET A 1 43.10 50.02 -26.88
CA MET A 1 42.15 48.98 -27.35
C MET A 1 41.45 48.36 -26.15
N ARG A 2 40.19 48.73 -25.90
CA ARG A 2 39.38 48.31 -24.74
C ARG A 2 38.56 47.08 -25.12
N LYS A 3 38.92 45.89 -24.61
CA LYS A 3 38.14 44.66 -24.79
C LYS A 3 36.90 44.70 -23.89
N ARG A 4 35.71 44.69 -24.48
CA ARG A 4 34.43 44.59 -23.78
C ARG A 4 34.17 43.12 -23.45
N ILE A 5 34.01 42.82 -22.17
CA ILE A 5 33.51 41.54 -21.65
C ILE A 5 31.99 41.59 -21.74
N VAL A 6 31.39 40.75 -22.58
CA VAL A 6 29.94 40.56 -22.65
C VAL A 6 29.61 39.36 -21.77
N CYS A 7 28.99 39.64 -20.62
CA CYS A 7 28.52 38.63 -19.68
C CYS A 7 27.12 38.18 -20.12
N PHE A 8 27.01 37.01 -20.74
CA PHE A 8 25.73 36.40 -21.11
C PHE A 8 25.21 35.61 -19.90
N LEU A 9 24.39 36.25 -19.07
CA LEU A 9 23.59 35.58 -18.04
C LEU A 9 22.40 34.90 -18.75
N LEU A 10 22.57 33.64 -19.13
CA LEU A 10 21.44 32.76 -19.49
C LEU A 10 20.65 32.47 -18.21
N CYS A 11 19.58 33.22 -18.01
CA CYS A 11 18.56 32.93 -17.02
C CYS A 11 17.65 31.82 -17.58
N THR A 12 18.05 30.56 -17.40
CA THR A 12 17.18 29.41 -17.66
C THR A 12 16.10 29.37 -16.59
N PHE A 13 14.98 30.04 -16.84
CA PHE A 13 13.73 29.79 -16.14
C PHE A 13 13.29 28.37 -16.50
N LEU A 14 13.60 27.42 -15.63
CA LEU A 14 12.94 26.11 -15.60
C LEU A 14 11.47 26.37 -15.27
N LEU A 15 10.64 26.48 -16.31
CA LEU A 15 9.19 26.33 -16.19
C LEU A 15 8.95 24.91 -15.70
N ALA A 16 8.79 24.73 -14.39
CA ALA A 16 8.17 23.54 -13.84
C ALA A 16 6.72 23.55 -14.32
N GLU A 17 6.44 22.83 -15.41
CA GLU A 17 5.07 22.50 -15.79
C GLU A 17 4.43 21.82 -14.58
N LYS A 18 3.50 22.53 -13.94
CA LYS A 18 2.57 21.91 -13.01
C LYS A 18 1.67 21.01 -13.84
N ILE A 19 2.13 19.79 -14.10
CA ILE A 19 1.31 18.72 -14.64
C ILE A 19 0.34 18.34 -13.52
N ASN A 20 -0.74 19.11 -13.36
CA ASN A 20 -1.94 18.57 -12.76
C ASN A 20 -2.43 17.55 -13.78
N ALA A 21 -2.23 16.27 -13.50
CA ALA A 21 -2.77 15.22 -14.34
C ALA A 21 -4.30 15.41 -14.40
N ASP A 22 -4.83 15.62 -15.61
CA ASP A 22 -6.27 15.74 -15.80
C ASP A 22 -6.94 14.46 -15.29
N ILE A 23 -7.88 14.62 -14.36
CA ILE A 23 -8.61 13.51 -13.76
C ILE A 23 -9.56 12.95 -14.83
N PRO A 24 -9.53 11.64 -15.12
CA PRO A 24 -10.42 11.05 -16.12
C PRO A 24 -11.88 11.29 -15.77
N LYS A 25 -12.73 11.53 -16.77
CA LYS A 25 -14.19 11.71 -16.58
C LYS A 25 -14.83 10.54 -15.82
N ASP A 26 -14.28 9.34 -15.97
CA ASP A 26 -14.73 8.14 -15.26
C ASP A 26 -14.47 8.18 -13.74
N LEU A 27 -13.63 9.10 -13.27
CA LEU A 27 -13.32 9.34 -11.87
C LEU A 27 -13.82 10.70 -11.37
N MET A 28 -14.75 11.33 -12.11
CA MET A 28 -15.40 12.58 -11.72
C MET A 28 -16.88 12.38 -11.38
N PHE A 29 -17.42 13.11 -10.43
CA PHE A 29 -18.85 13.16 -10.11
C PHE A 29 -19.29 14.61 -10.00
N HIS A 30 -20.30 15.02 -10.77
CA HIS A 30 -20.72 16.42 -10.88
C HIS A 30 -19.58 17.41 -11.22
N ASN A 31 -18.67 17.02 -12.11
CA ASN A 31 -17.48 17.79 -12.50
C ASN A 31 -16.43 18.01 -11.40
N GLU A 32 -16.54 17.30 -10.28
CA GLU A 32 -15.51 17.26 -9.23
C GLU A 32 -14.88 15.86 -9.19
N PRO A 33 -13.66 15.69 -8.66
CA PRO A 33 -13.11 14.36 -8.40
C PRO A 33 -14.03 13.57 -7.47
N ILE A 34 -14.14 12.25 -7.66
CA ILE A 34 -14.88 11.41 -6.72
C ILE A 34 -14.29 11.56 -5.32
N ASP A 35 -15.17 11.72 -4.34
CA ASP A 35 -14.81 11.90 -2.94
C ASP A 35 -13.99 10.70 -2.43
N ALA A 36 -12.83 10.95 -1.85
CA ALA A 36 -11.93 9.91 -1.38
C ALA A 36 -12.55 9.01 -0.29
N LEU A 37 -13.49 9.54 0.51
CA LEU A 37 -14.22 8.75 1.50
C LEU A 37 -15.15 7.72 0.87
N CYS A 38 -15.50 7.84 -0.42
CA CYS A 38 -16.25 6.79 -1.12
C CYS A 38 -15.48 5.47 -1.21
N PHE A 39 -14.15 5.51 -1.10
CA PHE A 39 -13.29 4.32 -1.12
C PHE A 39 -12.88 3.87 0.30
N PHE A 40 -13.30 4.58 1.34
CA PHE A 40 -13.01 4.22 2.72
C PHE A 40 -14.08 3.27 3.26
N ASN A 41 -13.66 2.14 3.85
CA ASN A 41 -14.55 1.09 4.40
C ASN A 41 -15.65 0.61 3.42
N PHE A 42 -15.38 0.68 2.12
CA PHE A 42 -16.32 0.17 1.13
C PHE A 42 -16.36 -1.36 1.16
N GLU A 43 -17.56 -1.91 1.32
CA GLU A 43 -17.85 -3.34 1.20
C GLU A 43 -18.85 -3.55 0.07
N GLY A 44 -18.47 -4.32 -0.96
CA GLY A 44 -19.37 -4.61 -2.07
C GLY A 44 -18.63 -4.73 -3.41
N LYS A 45 -19.41 -4.62 -4.49
CA LYS A 45 -18.91 -4.62 -5.87
C LYS A 45 -19.26 -3.34 -6.63
N ASP A 46 -20.31 -2.66 -6.19
CA ASP A 46 -20.85 -1.45 -6.82
C ASP A 46 -20.88 -0.32 -5.82
N LEU A 47 -20.22 0.78 -6.16
CA LEU A 47 -20.13 2.00 -5.37
C LEU A 47 -21.07 3.05 -5.95
N ASP A 48 -22.11 3.38 -5.18
CA ASP A 48 -23.06 4.43 -5.52
C ASP A 48 -22.53 5.81 -5.09
N LEU A 49 -22.26 6.66 -6.08
CA LEU A 49 -21.68 7.99 -5.91
C LEU A 49 -22.64 9.00 -5.29
N GLN A 50 -23.95 8.73 -5.33
CA GLN A 50 -24.94 9.57 -4.66
C GLN A 50 -25.00 9.32 -3.15
N HIS A 51 -24.55 8.14 -2.72
CA HIS A 51 -24.70 7.65 -1.35
C HIS A 51 -23.35 7.27 -0.72
N CYS A 52 -22.27 7.96 -1.08
CA CYS A 52 -20.94 7.75 -0.51
C CYS A 52 -20.25 9.07 -0.17
N GLY A 53 -19.07 8.98 0.44
CA GLY A 53 -18.25 10.15 0.75
C GLY A 53 -18.88 11.08 1.79
N LEU A 54 -18.55 12.36 1.73
CA LEU A 54 -19.10 13.41 2.59
C LEU A 54 -20.61 13.64 2.38
N ALA A 55 -21.20 13.15 1.29
CA ALA A 55 -22.65 13.21 1.09
C ALA A 55 -23.38 12.26 2.05
N LYS A 56 -22.75 11.14 2.42
CA LYS A 56 -23.28 10.17 3.39
C LYS A 56 -22.77 10.43 4.80
N GLU A 57 -21.47 10.67 4.93
CA GLU A 57 -20.81 10.77 6.22
C GLU A 57 -20.79 12.22 6.73
N LYS A 58 -20.99 12.41 8.04
CA LYS A 58 -21.02 13.75 8.66
C LYS A 58 -19.63 14.30 8.98
N TYR A 59 -18.60 13.87 8.26
CA TYR A 59 -17.23 14.26 8.56
C TYR A 59 -16.98 15.74 8.23
N LEU A 60 -16.18 16.40 9.07
CA LEU A 60 -15.76 17.78 8.87
C LEU A 60 -14.40 17.80 8.18
N VAL A 61 -14.32 18.33 6.96
CA VAL A 61 -13.04 18.53 6.25
C VAL A 61 -12.16 19.50 7.04
N LYS A 62 -10.92 19.08 7.36
CA LYS A 62 -9.95 19.85 8.15
C LYS A 62 -8.80 20.42 7.32
N GLY A 63 -8.73 20.10 6.04
CA GLY A 63 -7.72 20.59 5.12
C GLY A 63 -7.13 19.48 4.29
N HIS A 64 -5.95 19.75 3.72
CA HIS A 64 -5.28 18.85 2.79
C HIS A 64 -3.79 18.74 3.16
N ASP A 65 -3.21 17.56 2.97
CA ASP A 65 -1.77 17.34 3.04
C ASP A 65 -1.12 17.79 1.72
N SER A 66 -0.42 18.92 1.76
CA SER A 66 0.23 19.50 0.58
C SER A 66 1.29 18.59 -0.03
N SER A 67 1.93 17.73 0.77
CA SER A 67 2.94 16.78 0.29
C SER A 67 2.30 15.63 -0.50
N LEU A 68 1.11 15.19 -0.10
CA LEU A 68 0.35 14.19 -0.84
C LEU A 68 -0.24 14.78 -2.13
N LEU A 69 -0.82 15.98 -2.06
CA LEU A 69 -1.31 16.67 -3.25
C LEU A 69 -0.20 16.86 -4.29
N ALA A 70 1.00 17.27 -3.87
CA ALA A 70 2.16 17.40 -4.75
C ALA A 70 2.61 16.08 -5.39
N LYS A 71 2.25 14.93 -4.81
CA LYS A 71 2.50 13.59 -5.35
C LYS A 71 1.35 13.08 -6.24
N GLY A 72 0.33 13.90 -6.48
CA GLY A 72 -0.83 13.58 -7.32
C GLY A 72 -1.93 12.79 -6.60
N TYR A 73 -2.00 12.86 -5.27
CA TYR A 73 -3.13 12.31 -4.54
C TYR A 73 -4.32 13.27 -4.56
N ILE A 74 -5.52 12.71 -4.50
CA ILE A 74 -6.80 13.38 -4.38
C ILE A 74 -7.40 12.97 -3.04
N GLY A 75 -7.82 13.93 -2.23
CA GLY A 75 -8.39 13.64 -0.92
C GLY A 75 -8.14 14.74 0.09
N PHE A 76 -8.39 14.44 1.36
CA PHE A 76 -8.36 15.43 2.43
C PHE A 76 -8.21 14.78 3.81
N ASN A 77 -7.86 15.62 4.78
CA ASN A 77 -7.94 15.29 6.19
C ASN A 77 -9.34 15.65 6.71
N TRP A 78 -9.86 14.86 7.63
CA TRP A 78 -11.22 15.02 8.16
C TRP A 78 -11.29 14.72 9.65
N GLN A 79 -12.38 15.17 10.29
CA GLN A 79 -12.67 14.90 11.70
C GLN A 79 -14.08 14.36 11.85
N ASP A 80 -14.23 13.34 12.70
CA ASP A 80 -15.55 12.92 13.16
C ASP A 80 -16.13 13.96 14.14
N PRO A 81 -17.26 14.61 13.82
CA PRO A 81 -17.88 15.58 14.73
C PRO A 81 -18.35 14.94 16.04
N LEU A 82 -18.56 13.63 16.10
CA LEU A 82 -18.90 12.91 17.33
C LEU A 82 -17.69 12.75 18.25
N PHE A 83 -16.48 12.85 17.70
CA PHE A 83 -15.21 12.74 18.43
C PHE A 83 -14.31 13.94 18.09
N PRO A 84 -14.69 15.19 18.47
CA PRO A 84 -13.98 16.39 18.06
C PRO A 84 -12.56 16.49 18.64
N ASP A 85 -12.30 15.78 19.74
CA ASP A 85 -11.00 15.75 20.42
C ASP A 85 -10.10 14.58 19.96
N SER A 86 -10.57 13.71 19.07
CA SER A 86 -9.72 12.64 18.52
C SER A 86 -8.75 13.19 17.49
N ALA A 87 -7.69 12.44 17.17
CA ALA A 87 -6.84 12.79 16.05
C ALA A 87 -7.66 12.79 14.73
N GLN A 88 -7.21 13.61 13.79
CA GLN A 88 -7.83 13.73 12.47
C GLN A 88 -7.66 12.43 11.69
N GLY A 89 -8.73 12.01 11.04
CA GLY A 89 -8.67 11.02 9.99
C GLY A 89 -8.18 11.62 8.67
N TYR A 90 -7.90 10.74 7.72
CA TYR A 90 -7.61 11.14 6.36
C TYR A 90 -8.09 10.09 5.37
N SER A 91 -8.42 10.56 4.17
CA SER A 91 -8.76 9.70 3.04
C SER A 91 -8.19 10.32 1.78
N TYR A 92 -7.28 9.61 1.13
CA TYR A 92 -6.66 9.99 -0.12
C TYR A 92 -6.66 8.81 -1.08
N TYR A 93 -6.67 9.09 -2.38
CA TYR A 93 -6.36 8.11 -3.40
C TYR A 93 -5.50 8.70 -4.52
N LYS A 94 -4.79 7.83 -5.21
CA LYS A 94 -4.11 8.12 -6.46
C LYS A 94 -4.53 7.09 -7.49
N PHE A 95 -4.77 7.51 -8.72
CA PHE A 95 -5.21 6.62 -9.79
C PHE A 95 -4.09 6.34 -10.79
N PHE A 96 -4.20 5.19 -11.46
CA PHE A 96 -3.33 4.72 -12.51
C PHE A 96 -4.20 4.10 -13.61
N SER A 97 -3.83 4.27 -14.88
CA SER A 97 -4.60 3.69 -15.99
C SER A 97 -4.34 2.19 -16.06
N ALA A 98 -5.41 1.38 -16.05
CA ALA A 98 -5.36 -0.06 -16.29
C ALA A 98 -5.78 -0.44 -17.73
N GLY A 99 -6.00 0.56 -18.60
CA GLY A 99 -6.53 0.38 -19.96
C GLY A 99 -8.06 0.35 -20.02
N GLU A 100 -8.64 0.51 -21.22
CA GLU A 100 -10.08 0.36 -21.51
C GLU A 100 -11.05 1.05 -20.52
N ASN A 101 -10.78 2.31 -20.12
CA ASN A 101 -11.57 3.06 -19.13
C ASN A 101 -11.67 2.36 -17.76
N GLN A 102 -10.64 1.59 -17.42
CA GLN A 102 -10.43 0.99 -16.10
C GLN A 102 -9.22 1.63 -15.43
N TYR A 103 -9.27 1.68 -14.11
CA TYR A 103 -8.25 2.35 -13.32
C TYR A 103 -7.89 1.51 -12.10
N TRP A 104 -6.63 1.54 -11.70
CA TRP A 104 -6.23 1.14 -10.35
C TRP A 104 -6.27 2.36 -9.45
N LEU A 105 -6.93 2.24 -8.30
CA LEU A 105 -6.92 3.24 -7.25
C LEU A 105 -6.06 2.74 -6.10
N TYR A 106 -4.98 3.44 -5.81
CA TYR A 106 -4.23 3.27 -4.57
C TYR A 106 -4.78 4.22 -3.51
N THR A 107 -5.34 3.67 -2.43
CA THR A 107 -5.97 4.45 -1.35
C THR A 107 -5.09 4.49 -0.10
N LEU A 108 -5.15 5.61 0.60
CA LEU A 108 -4.55 5.85 1.92
C LEU A 108 -5.67 6.31 2.86
N ASN A 109 -5.91 5.58 3.94
CA ASN A 109 -6.97 5.91 4.88
C ASN A 109 -6.53 5.77 6.34
N SER A 110 -7.04 6.67 7.19
CA SER A 110 -7.02 6.53 8.64
C SER A 110 -8.29 7.09 9.22
N GLY A 111 -8.86 6.40 10.21
CA GLY A 111 -10.01 6.86 10.97
C GLY A 111 -9.68 7.85 12.08
N GLY A 112 -8.43 8.34 12.18
CA GLY A 112 -7.96 9.17 13.30
C GLY A 112 -7.51 8.39 14.54
N GLY A 113 -7.40 7.06 14.41
CA GLY A 113 -6.74 6.19 15.38
C GLY A 113 -5.27 5.96 15.02
N THR A 114 -4.72 4.82 15.44
CA THR A 114 -3.35 4.43 15.06
C THR A 114 -3.26 3.70 13.73
N GLY A 115 -4.38 3.20 13.20
CA GLY A 115 -4.44 2.44 11.95
C GLY A 115 -4.15 3.33 10.74
N ASN A 116 -3.33 2.82 9.82
CA ASN A 116 -3.03 3.44 8.54
C ASN A 116 -3.25 2.39 7.45
N PHE A 117 -4.43 2.44 6.85
CA PHE A 117 -4.90 1.47 5.89
C PHE A 117 -4.53 1.89 4.48
N THR A 118 -4.14 0.90 3.70
CA THR A 118 -3.80 1.09 2.29
C THR A 118 -4.41 -0.03 1.48
N ALA A 119 -4.87 0.27 0.28
CA ALA A 119 -5.45 -0.72 -0.61
C ALA A 119 -5.24 -0.35 -2.07
N ILE A 120 -5.23 -1.37 -2.93
CA ILE A 120 -5.34 -1.21 -4.38
C ILE A 120 -6.69 -1.77 -4.80
N HIS A 121 -7.49 -0.94 -5.44
CA HIS A 121 -8.76 -1.32 -6.05
C HIS A 121 -8.65 -1.23 -7.57
N GLN A 122 -9.34 -2.12 -8.28
CA GLN A 122 -9.67 -1.92 -9.69
C GLN A 122 -11.05 -1.29 -9.77
N VAL A 123 -11.19 -0.22 -10.55
CA VAL A 123 -12.46 0.48 -10.73
C VAL A 123 -12.80 0.68 -12.20
N LYS A 124 -14.09 0.68 -12.50
CA LYS A 124 -14.65 0.96 -13.82
C LYS A 124 -15.98 1.68 -13.69
N ARG A 125 -16.20 2.70 -14.51
CA ARG A 125 -17.50 3.38 -14.60
C ARG A 125 -18.57 2.42 -15.15
N LYS A 126 -19.65 2.19 -14.39
CA LYS A 126 -20.83 1.44 -14.86
C LYS A 126 -21.86 2.35 -15.51
N ASN A 127 -22.16 3.46 -14.85
CA ASN A 127 -23.06 4.52 -15.30
C ASN A 127 -22.71 5.83 -14.56
N GLU A 128 -23.40 6.93 -14.85
CA GLU A 128 -23.14 8.26 -14.27
C GLU A 128 -22.98 8.26 -12.74
N ASN A 129 -23.76 7.44 -12.02
CA ASN A 129 -23.82 7.42 -10.56
C ASN A 129 -23.13 6.21 -9.94
N THR A 130 -22.56 5.28 -10.72
CA THR A 130 -22.06 4.01 -10.17
C THR A 130 -20.69 3.63 -10.72
N LEU A 131 -19.78 3.27 -9.82
CA LEU A 131 -18.55 2.55 -10.16
C LEU A 131 -18.69 1.06 -9.83
N GLU A 132 -18.22 0.21 -10.73
CA GLU A 132 -17.79 -1.13 -10.34
C GLU A 132 -16.42 -1.03 -9.67
N ILE A 133 -16.25 -1.70 -8.55
CA ILE A 133 -15.02 -1.66 -7.75
C ILE A 133 -14.72 -3.05 -7.18
N LYS A 134 -13.46 -3.45 -7.28
CA LYS A 134 -12.92 -4.69 -6.71
C LYS A 134 -11.64 -4.39 -5.96
N THR A 135 -11.62 -4.65 -4.65
CA THR A 135 -10.38 -4.63 -3.88
C THR A 135 -9.50 -5.80 -4.30
N LEU A 136 -8.28 -5.52 -4.72
CA LEU A 136 -7.31 -6.51 -5.17
C LEU A 136 -6.38 -6.93 -4.05
N THR A 137 -5.93 -5.97 -3.25
CA THR A 137 -5.11 -6.19 -2.05
C THR A 137 -5.19 -4.97 -1.14
N GLY A 138 -4.87 -5.15 0.15
CA GLY A 138 -4.78 -4.08 1.12
C GLY A 138 -4.32 -4.58 2.49
N GLY A 139 -4.14 -3.65 3.42
CA GLY A 139 -3.75 -3.95 4.80
C GLY A 139 -3.45 -2.71 5.64
N ASP A 140 -2.98 -2.92 6.87
CA ASP A 140 -2.62 -1.88 7.85
C ASP A 140 -1.13 -1.97 8.20
N ARG A 141 -0.36 -0.95 7.79
CA ARG A 141 1.07 -0.83 8.11
C ARG A 141 1.83 -2.15 7.86
N CYS A 142 2.35 -2.80 8.90
CA CYS A 142 3.10 -4.06 8.77
C CYS A 142 2.23 -5.28 8.42
N ASN A 143 0.93 -5.22 8.71
CA ASN A 143 -0.01 -6.28 8.43
C ASN A 143 -0.63 -6.06 7.05
N GLY A 144 0.16 -6.30 6.02
CA GLY A 144 -0.27 -6.20 4.62
C GLY A 144 -0.37 -4.78 4.05
N GLY A 145 0.12 -3.75 4.75
CA GLY A 145 0.11 -2.39 4.21
C GLY A 145 1.00 -2.25 2.98
N LEU A 146 0.55 -1.47 2.02
CA LEU A 146 1.14 -1.30 0.69
C LEU A 146 1.98 -0.03 0.62
N GLN A 147 3.09 -0.11 -0.11
CA GLN A 147 4.05 0.98 -0.31
C GLN A 147 4.64 0.96 -1.73
N ASP A 148 5.39 2.01 -2.05
CA ASP A 148 6.11 2.20 -3.33
C ASP A 148 5.28 1.98 -4.59
N VAL A 149 4.00 2.33 -4.54
CA VAL A 149 3.06 2.12 -5.64
C VAL A 149 3.41 3.03 -6.82
N THR A 150 3.77 2.41 -7.94
CA THR A 150 4.17 3.10 -9.16
C THR A 150 3.71 2.35 -10.40
N GLN A 151 3.42 3.09 -11.47
CA GLN A 151 3.11 2.50 -12.77
C GLN A 151 4.38 2.40 -13.61
N TYR A 152 4.64 1.23 -14.16
CA TYR A 152 5.70 0.98 -15.12
C TYR A 152 5.11 0.31 -16.35
N GLN A 153 5.06 1.03 -17.47
CA GLN A 153 4.33 0.60 -18.67
C GLN A 153 2.84 0.33 -18.33
N ASP A 154 2.32 -0.83 -18.74
CA ASP A 154 0.93 -1.23 -18.51
C ASP A 154 0.76 -2.07 -17.24
N GLN A 155 1.66 -1.91 -16.27
CA GLN A 155 1.65 -2.65 -15.01
C GLN A 155 1.82 -1.72 -13.81
N LEU A 156 1.15 -2.07 -12.72
CA LEU A 156 1.39 -1.47 -11.42
C LEU A 156 2.43 -2.30 -10.67
N ARG A 157 3.42 -1.64 -10.09
CA ARG A 157 4.42 -2.22 -9.19
C ARG A 157 4.23 -1.63 -7.81
N PHE A 158 4.35 -2.48 -6.80
CA PHE A 158 4.24 -2.05 -5.41
C PHE A 158 4.93 -3.05 -4.49
N SER A 159 5.20 -2.62 -3.27
CA SER A 159 5.63 -3.45 -2.15
C SER A 159 4.49 -3.58 -1.13
N GLN A 160 4.46 -4.70 -0.42
CA GLN A 160 3.53 -4.98 0.66
C GLN A 160 4.33 -5.45 1.88
N ASN A 161 4.15 -4.77 3.01
CA ASN A 161 4.79 -5.17 4.26
C ASN A 161 4.25 -6.54 4.70
N LEU A 162 5.15 -7.36 5.22
CA LEU A 162 4.84 -8.67 5.75
C LEU A 162 5.18 -8.74 7.24
N THR A 163 4.29 -9.35 8.01
CA THR A 163 4.60 -9.88 9.33
C THR A 163 5.26 -11.27 9.23
N ALA A 164 5.70 -11.82 10.36
CA ALA A 164 6.27 -13.17 10.41
C ALA A 164 5.27 -14.23 9.95
N TYR A 165 4.00 -14.08 10.34
CA TYR A 165 2.91 -14.92 9.86
C TYR A 165 2.73 -14.79 8.34
N ASP A 166 2.66 -13.57 7.81
CA ASP A 166 2.41 -13.33 6.39
C ASP A 166 3.52 -13.89 5.50
N LEU A 167 4.77 -13.82 5.97
CA LEU A 167 5.91 -14.39 5.24
C LEU A 167 5.74 -15.90 5.01
N LEU A 168 5.29 -16.63 6.02
CA LEU A 168 5.03 -18.07 5.89
C LEU A 168 3.75 -18.35 5.11
N ALA A 169 2.71 -17.53 5.26
CA ALA A 169 1.49 -17.63 4.47
C ALA A 169 1.76 -17.50 2.97
N LEU A 170 2.63 -16.57 2.59
CA LEU A 170 3.01 -16.34 1.20
C LEU A 170 3.86 -17.49 0.61
N ALA A 171 4.61 -18.20 1.45
CA ALA A 171 5.49 -19.29 1.05
C ALA A 171 4.76 -20.59 0.71
N SER A 172 3.56 -20.77 1.28
CA SER A 172 2.85 -22.03 1.27
C SER A 172 1.82 -22.09 0.14
N THR A 173 1.71 -23.23 -0.52
CA THR A 173 0.64 -23.49 -1.50
C THR A 173 -0.71 -23.81 -0.84
N SER A 174 -0.71 -23.99 0.48
CA SER A 174 -1.89 -24.23 1.32
C SER A 174 -1.87 -23.29 2.53
N GLU A 175 -2.99 -23.19 3.25
CA GLU A 175 -3.02 -22.41 4.50
C GLU A 175 -1.90 -22.86 5.46
N PRO A 176 -1.18 -21.91 6.09
CA PRO A 176 -0.20 -22.26 7.11
C PRO A 176 -0.85 -22.99 8.26
N THR A 177 -0.15 -23.98 8.78
CA THR A 177 -0.60 -24.72 9.96
C THR A 177 -0.29 -23.99 11.28
N VAL A 178 0.40 -22.85 11.20
CA VAL A 178 0.66 -21.94 12.32
C VAL A 178 -0.47 -20.93 12.48
N LYS A 179 -0.68 -20.45 13.70
CA LYS A 179 -1.68 -19.44 14.03
C LYS A 179 -1.06 -18.05 14.11
N ALA A 180 -1.71 -17.08 13.47
CA ALA A 180 -1.42 -15.67 13.66
C ALA A 180 -1.56 -15.29 15.15
N TYR A 181 -0.66 -14.43 15.64
CA TYR A 181 -0.54 -13.95 17.02
C TYR A 181 -0.07 -14.98 18.06
N ASP A 182 -0.63 -16.20 18.03
CA ASP A 182 -0.30 -17.25 19.01
C ASP A 182 1.06 -17.87 18.73
N ASP A 183 1.33 -18.22 17.47
CA ASP A 183 2.58 -18.86 17.07
C ASP A 183 3.58 -17.85 16.52
N LEU A 184 3.10 -16.89 15.72
CA LEU A 184 3.92 -15.88 15.05
C LEU A 184 3.27 -14.51 15.08
N ALA A 185 4.10 -13.48 15.11
CA ALA A 185 3.68 -12.10 15.07
C ALA A 185 2.89 -11.79 13.79
N ALA A 186 1.73 -11.16 13.97
CA ALA A 186 0.80 -10.73 12.91
C ALA A 186 0.24 -9.33 13.19
N CYS A 187 1.06 -8.44 13.78
CA CYS A 187 0.63 -7.13 14.26
C CYS A 187 0.99 -5.99 13.31
N ALA A 188 0.29 -4.86 13.41
CA ALA A 188 0.46 -3.70 12.53
C ALA A 188 1.82 -2.97 12.65
N ILE A 189 2.66 -3.32 13.64
CA ILE A 189 4.02 -2.79 13.81
C ILE A 189 5.11 -3.88 13.75
N CYS A 190 4.74 -5.12 13.43
CA CYS A 190 5.59 -6.30 13.47
C CYS A 190 6.19 -6.64 12.09
N CYS A 191 6.70 -5.64 11.36
CA CYS A 191 7.26 -5.82 10.02
C CYS A 191 8.52 -6.69 10.09
N VAL A 192 8.65 -7.66 9.18
CA VAL A 192 9.88 -8.47 9.05
C VAL A 192 10.40 -8.56 7.62
N ALA A 193 9.59 -8.23 6.62
CA ALA A 193 9.94 -8.30 5.21
C ALA A 193 8.97 -7.47 4.34
N ASP A 194 9.32 -7.32 3.07
CA ASP A 194 8.50 -6.69 2.04
C ASP A 194 8.31 -7.63 0.84
N ALA A 195 7.06 -7.91 0.46
CA ALA A 195 6.74 -8.60 -0.78
C ALA A 195 6.60 -7.60 -1.95
N PHE A 196 7.35 -7.81 -3.03
CA PHE A 196 7.29 -6.97 -4.23
C PHE A 196 6.45 -7.63 -5.31
N TYR A 197 5.42 -6.93 -5.76
CA TYR A 197 4.43 -7.43 -6.72
C TYR A 197 4.42 -6.65 -8.03
N GLU A 198 3.93 -7.33 -9.07
CA GLU A 198 3.43 -6.75 -10.31
C GLU A 198 1.94 -7.06 -10.44
N LEU A 199 1.17 -6.09 -10.90
CA LEU A 199 -0.26 -6.22 -11.19
C LEU A 199 -0.50 -5.79 -12.65
N ASP A 200 -1.14 -6.66 -13.43
CA ASP A 200 -1.48 -6.39 -14.82
C ASP A 200 -2.92 -5.87 -14.99
N ALA A 201 -3.26 -5.46 -16.22
CA ALA A 201 -4.60 -4.95 -16.59
C ALA A 201 -5.74 -5.93 -16.29
N ASN A 202 -5.47 -7.23 -16.26
CA ASN A 202 -6.44 -8.28 -15.93
C ASN A 202 -6.58 -8.50 -14.41
N ALA A 203 -5.99 -7.63 -13.62
CA ALA A 203 -5.89 -7.73 -12.17
C ALA A 203 -5.23 -9.03 -11.68
N GLN A 204 -4.30 -9.58 -12.46
CA GLN A 204 -3.48 -10.71 -12.02
C GLN A 204 -2.30 -10.21 -11.22
N LEU A 205 -2.27 -10.62 -9.95
CA LEU A 205 -1.18 -10.30 -9.04
C LEU A 205 -0.06 -11.34 -9.16
N LYS A 206 1.16 -10.88 -9.38
CA LYS A 206 2.35 -11.73 -9.49
C LYS A 206 3.42 -11.31 -8.48
N LEU A 207 3.76 -12.20 -7.57
CA LEU A 207 4.91 -12.02 -6.69
C LEU A 207 6.21 -12.06 -7.51
N ARG A 208 7.07 -11.07 -7.34
CA ARG A 208 8.42 -11.07 -7.93
C ARG A 208 9.44 -11.68 -6.99
N TYR A 209 9.49 -11.15 -5.77
CA TYR A 209 10.37 -11.59 -4.70
C TYR A 209 9.91 -11.00 -3.37
N VAL A 210 10.42 -11.55 -2.28
CA VAL A 210 10.36 -10.96 -0.94
C VAL A 210 11.74 -10.42 -0.57
N ASP A 211 11.80 -9.21 -0.03
CA ASP A 211 13.02 -8.62 0.54
C ASP A 211 12.95 -8.70 2.07
N LEU A 212 13.92 -9.36 2.68
CA LEU A 212 14.07 -9.45 4.14
C LEU A 212 14.70 -8.18 4.73
N GLY A 213 15.07 -7.22 3.89
CA GLY A 213 15.75 -6.00 4.30
C GLY A 213 17.16 -6.26 4.84
N ASN A 214 17.62 -5.32 5.67
CA ASN A 214 18.96 -5.35 6.28
C ASN A 214 18.86 -5.44 7.80
N ILE A 215 18.07 -6.40 8.31
CA ILE A 215 17.92 -6.63 9.74
C ILE A 215 19.23 -7.23 10.27
N LYS A 216 19.91 -6.48 11.16
CA LYS A 216 21.26 -6.85 11.61
C LYS A 216 21.26 -7.65 12.90
N ASP A 217 20.27 -7.39 13.76
CA ASP A 217 20.12 -8.05 15.06
C ASP A 217 18.71 -8.64 15.18
N ALA A 218 18.60 -9.86 15.69
CA ALA A 218 17.33 -10.51 15.99
C ALA A 218 16.49 -9.72 17.01
N LYS A 219 17.10 -8.82 17.79
CA LYS A 219 16.40 -7.89 18.69
C LYS A 219 15.57 -6.82 17.96
N GLU A 220 15.82 -6.61 16.68
CA GLU A 220 15.01 -5.71 15.84
C GLU A 220 13.70 -6.39 15.38
N LEU A 221 13.59 -7.71 15.56
CA LEU A 221 12.43 -8.50 15.17
C LEU A 221 11.39 -8.57 16.30
N PRO A 222 10.10 -8.75 15.95
CA PRO A 222 9.06 -8.93 16.95
C PRO A 222 9.29 -10.19 17.79
N GLU A 223 8.84 -10.17 19.05
CA GLU A 223 8.94 -11.30 19.99
C GLU A 223 7.60 -12.01 20.25
N GLN A 224 6.52 -11.59 19.58
CA GLN A 224 5.19 -12.15 19.76
C GLN A 224 5.06 -13.54 19.16
N GLY A 225 4.70 -14.53 19.98
CA GLY A 225 4.28 -15.86 19.55
C GLY A 225 5.24 -16.98 19.95
N ALA A 226 4.69 -18.18 20.17
CA ALA A 226 5.44 -19.31 20.72
C ALA A 226 6.53 -19.87 19.79
N LEU A 227 6.46 -19.59 18.49
CA LEU A 227 7.46 -19.99 17.48
C LEU A 227 8.34 -18.84 17.02
N GLN A 228 8.06 -17.61 17.49
CA GLN A 228 8.73 -16.39 17.03
C GLN A 228 10.24 -16.38 17.28
N PRO A 229 10.78 -16.84 18.44
CA PRO A 229 12.22 -16.87 18.63
C PRO A 229 12.95 -17.77 17.62
N CYS A 230 12.36 -18.94 17.28
CA CYS A 230 12.93 -19.84 16.27
C CYS A 230 12.83 -19.23 14.86
N PHE A 231 11.70 -18.62 14.53
CA PHE A 231 11.53 -17.86 13.28
C PHE A 231 12.60 -16.77 13.16
N ASN A 232 12.83 -15.97 14.20
CA ASN A 232 13.81 -14.88 14.20
C ASN A 232 15.23 -15.40 13.98
N GLN A 233 15.61 -16.51 14.62
CA GLN A 233 16.90 -17.16 14.40
C GLN A 233 17.05 -17.65 12.95
N LEU A 234 16.02 -18.29 12.40
CA LEU A 234 16.02 -18.78 11.03
C LEU A 234 16.13 -17.62 10.03
N LEU A 235 15.32 -16.58 10.17
CA LEU A 235 15.33 -15.39 9.33
C LEU A 235 16.71 -14.72 9.34
N THR A 236 17.27 -14.50 10.53
CA THR A 236 18.60 -13.91 10.70
C THR A 236 19.68 -14.77 10.01
N SER A 237 19.57 -16.10 10.05
CA SER A 237 20.53 -16.97 9.35
C SER A 237 20.50 -16.82 7.83
N TYR A 238 19.33 -16.56 7.24
CA TYR A 238 19.20 -16.28 5.81
C TYR A 238 19.85 -14.94 5.45
N ILE A 239 19.58 -13.90 6.25
CA ILE A 239 20.16 -12.57 6.06
C ILE A 239 21.69 -12.61 6.18
N GLN A 240 22.23 -13.28 7.20
CA GLN A 240 23.67 -13.44 7.40
C GLN A 240 24.35 -14.24 6.27
N ALA A 241 23.63 -15.16 5.64
CA ALA A 241 24.08 -15.89 4.45
C ALA A 241 23.95 -15.07 3.15
N GLY A 242 23.51 -13.81 3.21
CA GLY A 242 23.27 -12.95 2.04
C GLY A 242 22.01 -13.30 1.25
N LYS A 243 21.15 -14.19 1.76
CA LYS A 243 19.85 -14.52 1.16
C LYS A 243 18.79 -13.51 1.59
N THR A 244 18.93 -12.24 1.18
CA THR A 244 17.96 -11.18 1.54
C THR A 244 16.80 -11.07 0.56
N LYS A 245 16.99 -11.49 -0.70
CA LYS A 245 15.91 -11.53 -1.70
C LYS A 245 15.47 -12.97 -1.94
N LEU A 246 14.25 -13.30 -1.53
CA LEU A 246 13.66 -14.62 -1.68
C LEU A 246 12.74 -14.63 -2.91
N THR A 247 13.11 -15.39 -3.94
CA THR A 247 12.16 -15.78 -4.99
C THR A 247 11.17 -16.80 -4.44
N GLN A 248 10.13 -17.17 -5.20
CA GLN A 248 9.14 -18.16 -4.76
C GLN A 248 9.79 -19.48 -4.29
N ASP A 249 10.80 -19.98 -5.03
CA ASP A 249 11.48 -21.23 -4.67
C ASP A 249 12.25 -21.13 -3.35
N ILE A 250 12.94 -20.01 -3.12
CA ILE A 250 13.69 -19.76 -1.88
C ILE A 250 12.72 -19.52 -0.71
N LEU A 251 11.60 -18.84 -0.97
CA LEU A 251 10.55 -18.63 0.02
C LEU A 251 9.93 -19.96 0.45
N HIS A 252 9.71 -20.89 -0.50
CA HIS A 252 9.29 -22.25 -0.19
C HIS A 252 10.35 -23.04 0.61
N GLU A 253 11.64 -22.94 0.24
CA GLU A 253 12.75 -23.51 1.02
C GLU A 253 12.74 -22.99 2.47
N PHE A 254 12.51 -21.68 2.64
CA PHE A 254 12.42 -21.04 3.95
C PHE A 254 11.28 -21.63 4.79
N ALA A 255 10.07 -21.77 4.24
CA ALA A 255 8.94 -22.34 4.96
C ALA A 255 9.13 -23.82 5.30
N LEU A 256 9.66 -24.63 4.39
CA LEU A 256 9.98 -26.04 4.67
C LEU A 256 11.02 -26.16 5.80
N LYS A 257 12.02 -25.28 5.79
CA LYS A 257 13.03 -25.25 6.84
C LYS A 257 12.42 -24.83 8.18
N PHE A 258 11.55 -23.83 8.18
CA PHE A 258 10.81 -23.41 9.38
C PHE A 258 9.98 -24.56 9.97
N GLU A 259 9.20 -25.26 9.14
CA GLU A 259 8.39 -26.42 9.57
C GLU A 259 9.28 -27.47 10.26
N LYS A 260 10.38 -27.85 9.61
CA LYS A 260 11.32 -28.85 10.13
C LYS A 260 12.05 -28.40 11.40
N THR A 261 12.52 -27.17 11.47
CA THR A 261 13.37 -26.73 12.59
C THR A 261 12.58 -26.18 13.77
N CYS A 262 11.45 -25.52 13.52
CA CYS A 262 10.72 -24.79 14.56
C CYS A 262 9.51 -25.55 15.09
N LYS A 263 8.88 -26.42 14.29
CA LYS A 263 7.69 -27.17 14.72
C LYS A 263 8.00 -28.60 15.13
N GLU A 264 8.82 -29.33 14.37
CA GLU A 264 9.16 -30.73 14.70
C GLU A 264 10.12 -30.88 15.90
N SER A 265 10.76 -29.78 16.32
CA SER A 265 11.67 -29.77 17.48
C SER A 265 10.97 -29.47 18.82
N LYS A 266 9.64 -29.39 18.84
CA LYS A 266 8.80 -29.27 20.05
C LYS A 266 8.04 -30.57 20.30
#